data_AF-A0A2V6BH85-F1
#
_entry.id   AF-A0A2V6BH85-F1
#
_cell.length_a   1.000
_cell.length_b   1.000
_cell.length_c   1.000
_cell.angle_alpha   90.00
_cell.angle_beta   90.00
_cell.angle_gamma   90.00
#
_symmetry.space_group_name_H-M   'P 1'
#
loop_
_entity.id
_entity.type
_entity.pdbx_description
1 polymer ?
#
loop_
_entity_poly.entity_id
_entity_poly.type
_entity_poly.pdbx_seq_one_letter_code
_entity_poly.pdbx_strand_id
1 'polypeptide(L)'
;GSTSCGCWICSGVLGPDKINKAIARQSKDYLGHGWGFAWPGDRRIIYNRASASPTGEPWSERKKLIWWDRAQNKWTGGDNPDFPVGKSPDYRPARHDKGLDAIPGNAPFILHEDGLGWIYVPKGLQDGPFPTHYEPLESPVRNLLYSRDTDPVVNWFTRQENRFAPPGDPRFPYVLTTYRLTEHHTAGGMSRFLSHLAELQPEMFAEISPELAMELEIDNGDYVCIVTLRGAIESRALVSRRARPLQINGKTVHQVAVPFHFGSAGPVRGDAANDLLAISGEPNVTIMETKALACRIVPGRLPRGPAFEEWLDKYVPRGGPPNLHPEQPPPSAPAGDKFKTDHGQHGKTESAG
;
A
#
# COMPACT_ATOMS: atom_id res chain seq x y z
N GLY A 1 -1.11 -38.18 -6.87
CA GLY A 1 -1.27 -37.33 -8.06
C GLY A 1 -2.27 -37.92 -9.03
N SER A 2 -3.47 -38.27 -8.58
CA SER A 2 -4.59 -38.71 -9.44
C SER A 2 -5.30 -37.54 -10.13
N THR A 3 -4.96 -36.31 -9.77
CA THR A 3 -5.54 -35.07 -10.31
C THR A 3 -4.43 -34.10 -10.71
N SER A 4 -4.69 -33.28 -11.73
CA SER A 4 -3.82 -32.18 -12.16
C SER A 4 -4.62 -30.88 -12.28
N CYS A 5 -4.04 -29.77 -11.81
CA CYS A 5 -4.64 -28.44 -11.92
C CYS A 5 -3.53 -27.39 -11.83
N GLY A 6 -3.36 -26.56 -12.87
CA GLY A 6 -2.32 -25.53 -12.89
C GLY A 6 -2.56 -24.39 -11.90
N CYS A 7 -3.82 -24.13 -11.54
CA CYS A 7 -4.21 -23.14 -10.54
C CYS A 7 -5.48 -23.61 -9.82
N TRP A 8 -5.33 -24.16 -8.62
CA TRP A 8 -6.41 -24.89 -7.92
C TRP A 8 -7.64 -24.02 -7.60
N ILE A 9 -7.45 -22.72 -7.31
CA ILE A 9 -8.57 -21.78 -7.05
C ILE A 9 -9.43 -21.53 -8.30
N CYS A 10 -8.89 -21.76 -9.50
CA CYS A 10 -9.61 -21.67 -10.76
C CYS A 10 -10.35 -22.97 -11.13
N SER A 11 -10.21 -24.04 -10.33
CA SER A 11 -10.97 -25.26 -10.54
C SER A 11 -12.47 -24.95 -10.49
N GLY A 12 -13.20 -25.38 -11.51
CA GLY A 12 -14.63 -25.10 -11.67
C GLY A 12 -14.98 -24.06 -12.75
N VAL A 13 -14.01 -23.26 -13.22
CA VAL A 13 -14.18 -22.36 -14.39
C VAL A 13 -14.57 -23.17 -15.63
N LEU A 14 -13.83 -24.26 -15.88
CA LEU A 14 -14.19 -25.30 -16.84
C LEU A 14 -14.44 -26.58 -16.04
N GLY A 15 -15.72 -26.89 -15.83
CA GLY A 15 -16.14 -28.03 -15.03
C GLY A 15 -16.17 -29.34 -15.82
N PRO A 16 -16.63 -30.44 -15.18
CA PRO A 16 -16.87 -31.73 -15.85
C PRO A 16 -17.92 -31.66 -16.96
N ASP A 17 -18.82 -30.66 -16.88
CA ASP A 17 -19.80 -30.31 -17.92
C ASP A 17 -19.15 -29.79 -19.21
N LYS A 18 -17.83 -29.51 -19.19
CA LYS A 18 -17.04 -28.94 -20.29
C LYS A 18 -17.56 -27.57 -20.76
N ILE A 19 -18.30 -26.87 -19.91
CA ILE A 19 -18.80 -25.54 -20.20
C ILE A 19 -17.80 -24.53 -19.63
N ASN A 20 -17.30 -23.63 -20.50
CA ASN A 20 -16.46 -22.53 -20.05
C ASN A 20 -17.33 -21.45 -19.39
N LYS A 21 -17.32 -21.40 -18.06
CA LYS A 21 -18.11 -20.43 -17.30
C LYS A 21 -17.55 -19.02 -17.35
N ALA A 22 -16.27 -18.83 -17.67
CA ALA A 22 -15.67 -17.50 -17.75
C ALA A 22 -16.25 -16.64 -18.90
N ILE A 23 -16.79 -17.26 -19.94
CA ILE A 23 -17.44 -16.57 -21.06
C ILE A 23 -18.96 -16.44 -20.89
N ALA A 24 -19.52 -16.86 -19.75
CA ALA A 24 -20.95 -16.77 -19.51
C ALA A 24 -21.40 -15.31 -19.40
N ARG A 25 -22.56 -14.98 -19.99
CA ARG A 25 -23.10 -13.61 -20.09
C ARG A 25 -24.57 -13.54 -19.67
N GLN A 26 -25.05 -14.50 -18.89
CA GLN A 26 -26.44 -14.59 -18.47
C GLN A 26 -26.50 -14.49 -16.95
N SER A 27 -26.55 -13.25 -16.45
CA SER A 27 -26.78 -13.03 -15.03
C SER A 27 -28.14 -13.57 -14.62
N LYS A 28 -28.19 -14.28 -13.49
CA LYS A 28 -29.41 -14.89 -12.94
C LYS A 28 -29.89 -14.23 -11.66
N ASP A 29 -29.07 -13.39 -11.04
CA ASP A 29 -29.36 -12.75 -9.77
C ASP A 29 -28.60 -11.42 -9.59
N TYR A 30 -28.81 -10.79 -8.44
CA TYR A 30 -28.20 -9.51 -8.08
C TYR A 30 -26.66 -9.59 -7.92
N LEU A 31 -26.12 -10.76 -7.57
CA LEU A 31 -24.68 -10.95 -7.40
C LEU A 31 -23.97 -11.32 -8.71
N GLY A 32 -24.73 -11.50 -9.78
CA GLY A 32 -24.18 -11.74 -11.11
C GLY A 32 -23.83 -13.20 -11.40
N HIS A 33 -24.38 -14.18 -10.67
CA HIS A 33 -24.12 -15.58 -11.00
C HIS A 33 -24.59 -15.89 -12.42
N GLY A 34 -23.76 -16.63 -13.17
CA GLY A 34 -23.95 -16.87 -14.61
C GLY A 34 -23.41 -15.75 -15.52
N TRP A 35 -22.84 -14.68 -14.94
CA TRP A 35 -21.98 -13.74 -15.65
C TRP A 35 -20.52 -13.93 -15.21
N GLY A 36 -19.72 -14.46 -16.13
CA GLY A 36 -18.37 -14.94 -15.83
C GLY A 36 -18.35 -16.01 -14.73
N PHE A 37 -17.19 -16.19 -14.12
CA PHE A 37 -16.97 -17.07 -12.98
C PHE A 37 -16.02 -16.39 -11.99
N ALA A 38 -16.43 -16.30 -10.72
CA ALA A 38 -15.58 -15.79 -9.65
C ALA A 38 -14.85 -16.95 -8.96
N TRP A 39 -13.54 -16.82 -8.72
CA TRP A 39 -12.88 -17.74 -7.79
C TRP A 39 -13.12 -17.24 -6.35
N PRO A 40 -13.17 -18.15 -5.35
CA PRO A 40 -13.20 -19.61 -5.48
C PRO A 40 -14.63 -20.14 -5.64
N GLY A 41 -14.86 -21.09 -6.54
CA GLY A 41 -16.13 -21.83 -6.61
C GLY A 41 -17.38 -21.00 -6.96
N ASP A 42 -17.22 -19.94 -7.74
CA ASP A 42 -18.25 -18.95 -8.09
C ASP A 42 -18.88 -18.21 -6.89
N ARG A 43 -18.14 -18.07 -5.80
CA ARG A 43 -18.53 -17.26 -4.65
C ARG A 43 -18.31 -15.79 -4.96
N ARG A 44 -19.35 -14.99 -4.85
CA ARG A 44 -19.29 -13.55 -5.20
C ARG A 44 -18.85 -12.70 -4.02
N ILE A 45 -19.12 -13.15 -2.80
CA ILE A 45 -18.68 -12.53 -1.55
C ILE A 45 -17.98 -13.60 -0.70
N ILE A 46 -16.67 -13.48 -0.54
CA ILE A 46 -15.89 -14.34 0.37
C ILE A 46 -16.26 -14.09 1.83
N TYR A 47 -16.01 -15.07 2.70
CA TYR A 47 -16.36 -15.06 4.12
C TYR A 47 -17.86 -14.88 4.40
N ASN A 48 -18.73 -15.20 3.43
CA ASN A 48 -20.16 -14.98 3.54
C ASN A 48 -20.83 -15.76 4.68
N ARG A 49 -20.19 -16.78 5.28
CA ARG A 49 -20.65 -17.41 6.54
C ARG A 49 -20.76 -16.41 7.69
N ALA A 50 -19.95 -15.34 7.70
CA ALA A 50 -20.03 -14.28 8.70
C ALA A 50 -21.29 -13.39 8.55
N SER A 51 -22.05 -13.52 7.45
CA SER A 51 -23.32 -12.81 7.25
C SER A 51 -24.49 -13.39 8.06
N ALA A 52 -24.29 -14.55 8.69
CA ALA A 52 -25.22 -15.20 9.59
C ALA A 52 -24.66 -15.30 11.00
N SER A 53 -25.57 -15.35 11.97
CA SER A 53 -25.30 -15.56 13.39
C SER A 53 -24.51 -16.86 13.65
N PRO A 54 -23.96 -17.05 14.85
CA PRO A 54 -23.36 -18.32 15.25
C PRO A 54 -24.33 -19.51 15.13
N THR A 55 -25.64 -19.28 15.29
CA THR A 55 -26.70 -20.29 15.18
C THR A 55 -27.24 -20.46 13.75
N GLY A 56 -26.82 -19.59 12.82
CA GLY A 56 -27.02 -19.72 11.38
C GLY A 56 -28.17 -18.93 10.77
N GLU A 57 -28.87 -18.13 11.57
CA GLU A 57 -29.86 -17.17 11.09
C GLU A 57 -29.18 -15.90 10.54
N PRO A 58 -29.71 -15.24 9.51
CA PRO A 58 -29.16 -13.97 9.05
C PRO A 58 -29.12 -12.91 10.15
N TRP A 59 -28.07 -12.08 10.18
CA TRP A 59 -28.04 -10.90 11.04
C TRP A 59 -29.11 -9.86 10.68
N SER A 60 -29.55 -9.85 9.42
CA SER A 60 -30.54 -8.92 8.90
C SER A 60 -31.29 -9.57 7.74
N GLU A 61 -32.62 -9.67 7.83
CA GLU A 61 -33.44 -10.19 6.73
C GLU A 61 -33.29 -9.39 5.44
N ARG A 62 -33.14 -8.05 5.55
CA ARG A 62 -32.96 -7.17 4.38
C ARG A 62 -31.64 -7.42 3.64
N LYS A 63 -30.60 -7.88 4.34
CA LYS A 63 -29.25 -8.04 3.81
C LYS A 63 -28.74 -9.49 3.90
N LYS A 64 -29.65 -10.47 4.05
CA LYS A 64 -29.25 -11.87 4.18
C LYS A 64 -28.53 -12.32 2.92
N LEU A 65 -27.47 -13.09 3.12
CA LEU A 65 -26.62 -13.57 2.05
C LEU A 65 -26.63 -15.10 2.02
N ILE A 66 -26.12 -15.74 3.08
CA ILE A 66 -26.34 -17.17 3.33
C ILE A 66 -26.90 -17.41 4.73
N TRP A 67 -27.57 -18.54 4.92
CA TRP A 67 -28.14 -18.98 6.19
C TRP A 67 -28.19 -20.50 6.26
N TRP A 68 -28.36 -21.03 7.48
CA TRP A 68 -28.54 -22.46 7.69
C TRP A 68 -30.01 -22.85 7.48
N ASP A 69 -30.28 -23.67 6.47
CA ASP A 69 -31.58 -24.30 6.29
C ASP A 69 -31.65 -25.57 7.13
N ARG A 70 -32.36 -25.48 8.27
CA ARG A 70 -32.55 -26.61 9.20
C ARG A 70 -33.33 -27.76 8.59
N ALA A 71 -34.25 -27.50 7.65
CA ALA A 71 -35.02 -28.55 7.01
C ALA A 71 -34.16 -29.36 6.02
N GLN A 72 -33.22 -28.68 5.35
CA GLN A 72 -32.32 -29.31 4.37
C GLN A 72 -30.95 -29.70 4.95
N ASN A 73 -30.67 -29.36 6.20
CA ASN A 73 -29.37 -29.55 6.86
C ASN A 73 -28.20 -29.03 6.02
N LYS A 74 -28.33 -27.81 5.48
CA LYS A 74 -27.27 -27.19 4.67
C LYS A 74 -27.26 -25.66 4.73
N TRP A 75 -26.09 -25.08 4.49
CA TRP A 75 -25.96 -23.67 4.14
C TRP A 75 -26.53 -23.43 2.75
N THR A 76 -27.39 -22.43 2.64
CA THR A 76 -28.01 -21.99 1.39
C THR A 76 -28.10 -20.47 1.38
N GLY A 77 -28.44 -19.89 0.23
CA GLY A 77 -28.71 -18.46 0.17
C GLY A 77 -28.68 -17.86 -1.21
N GLY A 78 -28.42 -16.56 -1.27
CA GLY A 78 -28.26 -15.79 -2.49
C GLY A 78 -26.85 -15.85 -3.09
N ASP A 79 -25.89 -16.48 -2.39
CA ASP A 79 -24.53 -16.72 -2.87
C ASP A 79 -24.13 -18.18 -2.60
N ASN A 80 -23.10 -18.64 -3.28
CA ASN A 80 -22.48 -19.93 -3.00
C ASN A 80 -21.82 -19.87 -1.61
N PRO A 81 -22.08 -20.82 -0.69
CA PRO A 81 -21.47 -20.78 0.63
C PRO A 81 -19.93 -20.83 0.58
N ASP A 82 -19.28 -19.85 1.18
CA ASP A 82 -17.85 -19.88 1.51
C ASP A 82 -17.61 -20.65 2.81
N PHE A 83 -18.20 -21.84 2.86
CA PHE A 83 -18.20 -22.72 4.02
C PHE A 83 -18.60 -24.13 3.56
N PRO A 84 -18.18 -25.21 4.25
CA PRO A 84 -18.66 -26.54 3.93
C PRO A 84 -20.19 -26.60 4.03
N VAL A 85 -20.85 -26.86 2.90
CA VAL A 85 -22.30 -26.74 2.73
C VAL A 85 -23.09 -27.54 3.77
N GLY A 86 -22.64 -28.75 4.12
CA GLY A 86 -23.31 -29.61 5.10
C GLY A 86 -22.86 -29.44 6.55
N LYS A 87 -21.95 -28.51 6.86
CA LYS A 87 -21.43 -28.36 8.23
C LYS A 87 -22.39 -27.53 9.08
N SER A 88 -23.10 -28.19 9.98
CA SER A 88 -24.05 -27.55 10.91
C SER A 88 -23.38 -26.45 11.75
N PRO A 89 -24.07 -25.31 12.02
CA PRO A 89 -23.62 -24.29 12.99
C PRO A 89 -23.25 -24.87 14.37
N ASP A 90 -23.90 -25.95 14.76
CA ASP A 90 -23.71 -26.62 16.06
C ASP A 90 -22.50 -27.57 16.07
N TYR A 91 -21.89 -27.84 14.90
CA TYR A 91 -20.72 -28.71 14.80
C TYR A 91 -19.56 -28.19 15.65
N ARG A 92 -18.96 -29.09 16.43
CA ARG A 92 -17.76 -28.85 17.22
C ARG A 92 -16.71 -29.89 16.83
N PRO A 93 -15.48 -29.46 16.50
CA PRO A 93 -14.41 -30.36 16.11
C PRO A 93 -13.88 -31.12 17.33
N ALA A 94 -13.38 -32.33 17.12
CA ALA A 94 -12.55 -33.03 18.07
C ALA A 94 -11.12 -32.48 18.06
N ARG A 95 -10.39 -32.67 19.16
CA ARG A 95 -9.01 -32.15 19.32
C ARG A 95 -8.02 -32.67 18.26
N HIS A 96 -8.30 -33.82 17.65
CA HIS A 96 -7.43 -34.46 16.66
C HIS A 96 -7.89 -34.25 15.22
N ASP A 97 -9.00 -33.53 15.00
CA ASP A 97 -9.47 -33.19 13.67
C ASP A 97 -8.46 -32.27 12.96
N LYS A 98 -8.46 -32.31 11.63
CA LYS A 98 -7.47 -31.61 10.80
C LYS A 98 -8.12 -30.93 9.62
N GLY A 99 -7.42 -29.94 9.05
CA GLY A 99 -7.89 -29.22 7.88
C GLY A 99 -9.25 -28.57 8.15
N LEU A 100 -10.17 -28.66 7.18
CA LEU A 100 -11.49 -28.09 7.34
C LEU A 100 -12.29 -28.74 8.48
N ASP A 101 -12.06 -30.00 8.82
CA ASP A 101 -12.80 -30.66 9.91
C ASP A 101 -12.44 -30.08 11.28
N ALA A 102 -11.25 -29.53 11.44
CA ALA A 102 -10.85 -28.82 12.66
C ALA A 102 -11.57 -27.47 12.86
N ILE A 103 -12.31 -26.97 11.86
CA ILE A 103 -12.99 -25.68 11.92
C ILE A 103 -14.42 -25.85 12.47
N PRO A 104 -14.80 -25.19 13.58
CA PRO A 104 -16.16 -25.20 14.11
C PRO A 104 -17.21 -24.71 13.12
N GLY A 105 -18.45 -25.21 13.24
CA GLY A 105 -19.56 -24.83 12.36
C GLY A 105 -19.99 -23.35 12.42
N ASN A 106 -19.54 -22.65 13.45
CA ASN A 106 -19.79 -21.25 13.70
C ASN A 106 -18.57 -20.34 13.47
N ALA A 107 -17.49 -20.86 12.89
CA ALA A 107 -16.24 -20.14 12.65
C ALA A 107 -16.07 -19.82 11.15
N PRO A 108 -16.39 -18.59 10.69
CA PRO A 108 -16.57 -18.30 9.26
C PRO A 108 -15.30 -18.28 8.39
N PHE A 109 -14.10 -18.20 8.96
CA PHE A 109 -12.87 -17.95 8.21
C PHE A 109 -12.10 -19.25 7.94
N ILE A 110 -12.58 -20.05 6.99
CA ILE A 110 -12.10 -21.44 6.76
C ILE A 110 -10.64 -21.59 6.31
N LEU A 111 -9.99 -20.49 5.91
CA LEU A 111 -8.56 -20.47 5.55
C LEU A 111 -7.67 -20.09 6.74
N HIS A 112 -8.26 -19.64 7.84
CA HIS A 112 -7.56 -19.43 9.10
C HIS A 112 -7.59 -20.72 9.90
N GLU A 113 -6.47 -21.07 10.53
CA GLU A 113 -6.30 -22.33 11.26
C GLU A 113 -7.25 -22.50 12.47
N ASP A 114 -7.72 -21.38 13.01
CA ASP A 114 -8.69 -21.30 14.11
C ASP A 114 -10.11 -20.98 13.64
N GLY A 115 -10.29 -20.68 12.34
CA GLY A 115 -11.57 -20.30 11.77
C GLY A 115 -12.03 -18.87 12.09
N LEU A 116 -11.17 -18.03 12.67
CA LEU A 116 -11.52 -16.70 13.18
C LEU A 116 -10.88 -15.56 12.39
N GLY A 117 -11.56 -14.42 12.38
CA GLY A 117 -10.97 -13.17 11.89
C GLY A 117 -10.03 -12.61 12.97
N TRP A 118 -8.81 -12.26 12.57
CA TRP A 118 -7.77 -11.84 13.51
C TRP A 118 -7.79 -10.31 13.73
N ILE A 119 -8.01 -9.90 14.97
CA ILE A 119 -7.72 -8.53 15.45
C ILE A 119 -6.27 -8.46 15.94
N TYR A 120 -5.87 -9.46 16.73
CA TYR A 120 -4.46 -9.75 17.03
C TYR A 120 -3.95 -10.74 15.99
N VAL A 121 -2.88 -10.40 15.26
CA VAL A 121 -2.30 -11.25 14.21
C VAL A 121 -1.17 -12.09 14.80
N PRO A 122 -1.38 -13.40 15.06
CA PRO A 122 -0.41 -14.20 15.80
C PRO A 122 0.82 -14.60 14.99
N LYS A 123 0.76 -14.50 13.66
CA LYS A 123 1.84 -14.91 12.76
C LYS A 123 1.76 -14.22 11.41
N GLY A 124 2.89 -14.17 10.71
CA GLY A 124 2.99 -13.73 9.31
C GLY A 124 3.38 -12.27 9.12
N LEU A 125 3.21 -11.42 10.14
CA LEU A 125 3.69 -10.04 10.13
C LEU A 125 5.05 -9.92 10.82
N GLN A 126 5.95 -9.13 10.25
CA GLN A 126 7.29 -8.87 10.78
C GLN A 126 7.33 -7.68 11.75
N ASP A 127 6.39 -6.75 11.61
CA ASP A 127 6.31 -5.44 12.28
C ASP A 127 5.37 -5.43 13.51
N GLY A 128 4.70 -6.55 13.78
CA GLY A 128 3.98 -6.79 15.03
C GLY A 128 2.57 -7.35 14.83
N PRO A 129 1.91 -7.77 15.93
CA PRO A 129 0.59 -8.38 15.88
C PRO A 129 -0.57 -7.36 15.84
N PHE A 130 -0.28 -6.08 16.08
CA PHE A 130 -1.23 -4.97 16.00
C PHE A 130 -0.61 -3.84 15.18
N PRO A 131 -1.41 -3.09 14.39
CA PRO A 131 -0.93 -1.90 13.71
C PRO A 131 -0.43 -0.86 14.71
N THR A 132 0.69 -0.22 14.39
CA THR A 132 1.24 0.90 15.13
C THR A 132 1.75 1.96 14.15
N HIS A 133 1.73 3.23 14.56
CA HIS A 133 2.17 4.34 13.72
C HIS A 133 3.70 4.50 13.74
N TYR A 134 4.30 4.53 12.56
CA TYR A 134 5.65 5.02 12.33
C TYR A 134 5.63 6.04 11.20
N GLU A 135 6.57 6.99 11.24
CA GLU A 135 6.81 7.91 10.13
C GLU A 135 7.39 7.15 8.93
N PRO A 136 7.15 7.63 7.69
CA PRO A 136 7.82 7.10 6.51
C PRO A 136 9.34 7.27 6.63
N LEU A 137 10.09 6.49 5.84
CA LEU A 137 11.56 6.55 5.80
C LEU A 137 12.12 7.97 5.59
N GLU A 138 11.38 8.82 4.89
CA GLU A 138 11.65 10.24 4.74
C GLU A 138 10.42 11.03 5.17
N SER A 139 10.53 11.78 6.27
CA SER A 139 9.44 12.61 6.79
C SER A 139 9.95 14.04 7.07
N PRO A 140 9.17 15.10 6.77
CA PRO A 140 9.51 16.47 7.17
C PRO A 140 9.28 16.71 8.68
N VAL A 141 8.71 15.74 9.39
CA VAL A 141 8.47 15.78 10.83
C VAL A 141 9.11 14.58 11.54
N ARG A 142 9.14 14.65 12.87
CA ARG A 142 9.55 13.54 13.74
C ARG A 142 8.32 12.86 14.32
N ASN A 143 8.44 11.57 14.65
CA ASN A 143 7.41 10.80 15.31
C ASN A 143 7.14 11.39 16.71
N LEU A 144 5.86 11.56 17.03
CA LEU A 144 5.42 12.12 18.31
C LEU A 144 5.11 11.06 19.37
N LEU A 145 4.89 9.82 18.96
CA LEU A 145 4.44 8.74 19.84
C LEU A 145 5.63 7.96 20.41
N TYR A 146 6.71 7.84 19.65
CA TYR A 146 7.85 6.99 19.98
C TYR A 146 9.17 7.76 19.83
N SER A 147 10.21 7.33 20.53
CA SER A 147 11.58 7.85 20.37
C SER A 147 12.23 7.45 19.04
N ARG A 148 11.55 6.60 18.27
CA ARG A 148 11.94 6.09 16.96
C ARG A 148 10.99 6.67 15.93
N ASP A 149 11.52 7.15 14.82
CA ASP A 149 10.75 7.75 13.74
C ASP A 149 10.10 6.67 12.87
N THR A 150 10.92 5.80 12.30
CA THR A 150 10.57 4.84 11.26
C THR A 150 10.37 3.43 11.82
N ASP A 151 9.65 2.58 11.08
CA ASP A 151 9.44 1.18 11.45
C ASP A 151 10.77 0.46 11.77
N PRO A 152 10.87 -0.28 12.90
CA PRO A 152 12.08 -1.01 13.30
C PRO A 152 12.54 -2.10 12.33
N VAL A 153 11.65 -2.66 11.52
CA VAL A 153 11.93 -3.80 10.63
C VAL A 153 11.83 -3.44 9.15
N VAL A 154 11.70 -2.16 8.82
CA VAL A 154 11.69 -1.68 7.42
C VAL A 154 12.94 -2.13 6.67
N ASN A 155 12.78 -2.49 5.39
CA ASN A 155 13.92 -2.81 4.54
C ASN A 155 14.39 -1.53 3.81
N TRP A 156 15.65 -1.15 4.03
CA TRP A 156 16.31 -0.08 3.28
C TRP A 156 17.56 -0.61 2.57
N PHE A 157 17.86 -0.06 1.41
CA PHE A 157 18.97 -0.52 0.57
C PHE A 157 20.05 0.56 0.50
N THR A 158 21.16 0.36 1.20
CA THR A 158 22.29 1.31 1.22
C THR A 158 23.01 1.33 -0.13
N ARG A 159 22.87 2.45 -0.86
CA ARG A 159 23.59 2.76 -2.11
C ARG A 159 23.82 4.26 -2.21
N GLN A 160 24.85 4.70 -2.94
CA GLN A 160 25.13 6.13 -3.09
C GLN A 160 24.03 6.85 -3.87
N GLU A 161 23.41 6.15 -4.81
CA GLU A 161 22.31 6.60 -5.65
C GLU A 161 20.96 6.54 -4.91
N ASN A 162 20.89 5.84 -3.78
CA ASN A 162 19.68 5.66 -2.98
C ASN A 162 19.84 6.22 -1.57
N ARG A 163 20.15 7.51 -1.50
CA ARG A 163 20.20 8.24 -0.23
C ARG A 163 18.79 8.69 0.17
N PHE A 164 18.59 8.73 1.48
CA PHE A 164 17.37 9.10 2.19
C PHE A 164 17.60 10.38 3.01
N ALA A 165 16.64 11.30 2.97
CA ALA A 165 16.67 12.49 3.80
C ALA A 165 16.39 12.09 5.26
N PRO A 166 17.23 12.48 6.23
CA PRO A 166 16.93 12.28 7.64
C PRO A 166 15.59 12.92 8.03
N PRO A 167 14.85 12.36 9.00
CA PRO A 167 13.59 12.95 9.43
C PRO A 167 13.75 14.42 9.88
N GLY A 168 12.90 15.30 9.37
CA GLY A 168 12.92 16.74 9.63
C GLY A 168 14.04 17.52 8.95
N ASP A 169 14.72 16.96 7.95
CA ASP A 169 15.77 17.66 7.21
C ASP A 169 15.23 18.92 6.49
N PRO A 170 15.68 20.13 6.85
CA PRO A 170 15.18 21.38 6.25
C PRO A 170 15.54 21.51 4.76
N ARG A 171 16.44 20.66 4.24
CA ARG A 171 16.73 20.61 2.80
C ARG A 171 15.56 20.05 2.01
N PHE A 172 14.73 19.18 2.59
CA PHE A 172 13.60 18.53 1.93
C PHE A 172 12.32 18.71 2.77
N PRO A 173 11.79 19.94 2.86
CA PRO A 173 10.73 20.28 3.83
C PRO A 173 9.32 19.86 3.41
N TYR A 174 9.11 19.35 2.19
CA TYR A 174 7.78 19.08 1.64
C TYR A 174 7.54 17.59 1.48
N VAL A 175 6.30 17.15 1.73
CA VAL A 175 5.89 15.76 1.45
C VAL A 175 5.70 15.58 -0.05
N LEU A 176 6.38 14.61 -0.63
CA LEU A 176 6.16 14.15 -2.00
C LEU A 176 5.21 12.93 -1.98
N THR A 177 4.20 12.97 -2.85
CA THR A 177 3.31 11.82 -3.08
C THR A 177 3.09 11.60 -4.57
N THR A 178 2.89 10.34 -4.97
CA THR A 178 2.56 9.99 -6.36
C THR A 178 1.16 9.40 -6.50
N TYR A 179 0.45 9.77 -7.57
CA TYR A 179 -0.94 9.34 -7.78
C TYR A 179 -1.29 9.17 -9.26
N ARG A 180 -2.56 8.83 -9.54
CA ARG A 180 -3.05 8.50 -10.88
C ARG A 180 -3.99 9.58 -11.41
N LEU A 181 -4.04 9.67 -12.73
CA LEU A 181 -5.04 10.42 -13.50
C LEU A 181 -5.93 9.42 -14.26
N THR A 182 -7.20 9.76 -14.40
CA THR A 182 -8.19 8.91 -15.08
C THR A 182 -7.76 8.58 -16.51
N GLU A 183 -7.13 9.54 -17.18
CA GLU A 183 -6.76 9.51 -18.59
C GLU A 183 -5.48 8.72 -18.87
N HIS A 184 -4.75 8.30 -17.83
CA HIS A 184 -3.49 7.59 -17.99
C HIS A 184 -3.41 6.28 -17.20
N HIS A 185 -2.69 5.31 -17.78
CA HIS A 185 -2.57 3.97 -17.23
C HIS A 185 -1.11 3.66 -16.89
N THR A 186 -0.86 3.19 -15.65
CA THR A 186 0.47 2.82 -15.12
C THR A 186 1.54 3.89 -15.38
N ALA A 187 2.67 3.57 -16.00
CA ALA A 187 3.72 4.54 -16.36
C ALA A 187 3.43 5.29 -17.68
N GLY A 188 2.17 5.25 -18.13
CA GLY A 188 1.68 5.89 -19.35
C GLY A 188 2.17 5.29 -20.66
N GLY A 189 2.92 4.19 -20.63
CA GLY A 189 3.45 3.54 -21.84
C GLY A 189 2.39 3.08 -22.84
N MET A 190 1.15 2.86 -22.38
CA MET A 190 0.00 2.62 -23.25
C MET A 190 -0.72 3.93 -23.58
N SER A 191 -1.11 4.69 -22.56
CA SER A 191 -2.05 5.81 -22.70
C SER A 191 -1.44 7.06 -23.34
N ARG A 192 -0.15 7.35 -23.16
CA ARG A 192 0.50 8.54 -23.73
C ARG A 192 0.63 8.47 -25.26
N PHE A 193 0.51 7.27 -25.84
CA PHE A 193 0.51 7.06 -27.29
C PHE A 193 -0.89 7.15 -27.93
N LEU A 194 -1.95 7.26 -27.12
CA LEU A 194 -3.31 7.43 -27.61
C LEU A 194 -3.62 8.93 -27.70
N SER A 195 -3.81 9.43 -28.93
CA SER A 195 -3.97 10.87 -29.21
C SER A 195 -5.04 11.54 -28.35
N HIS A 196 -6.21 10.93 -28.17
CA HIS A 196 -7.29 11.50 -27.37
C HIS A 196 -6.93 11.61 -25.88
N LEU A 197 -6.21 10.64 -25.32
CA LEU A 197 -5.79 10.70 -23.92
C LEU A 197 -4.63 11.67 -23.72
N ALA A 198 -3.72 11.71 -24.70
CA ALA A 198 -2.65 12.69 -24.79
C ALA A 198 -3.19 14.13 -24.88
N GLU A 199 -4.28 14.37 -25.60
CA GLU A 199 -4.95 15.68 -25.66
C GLU A 199 -5.56 16.08 -24.31
N LEU A 200 -6.17 15.13 -23.58
CA LEU A 200 -6.79 15.41 -22.29
C LEU A 200 -5.77 15.67 -21.16
N GLN A 201 -4.62 15.00 -21.18
CA GLN A 201 -3.54 15.19 -20.19
C GLN A 201 -2.19 15.36 -20.92
N PRO A 202 -1.91 16.54 -21.47
CA PRO A 202 -0.79 16.74 -22.40
C PRO A 202 0.56 17.01 -21.75
N GLU A 203 0.60 17.32 -20.45
CA GLU A 203 1.81 17.77 -19.78
C GLU A 203 1.90 17.27 -18.34
N MET A 204 3.11 16.93 -17.90
CA MET A 204 3.37 16.57 -16.52
C MET A 204 3.23 17.78 -15.61
N PHE A 205 2.56 17.62 -14.48
CA PHE A 205 2.40 18.69 -13.50
C PHE A 205 2.63 18.20 -12.07
N ALA A 206 2.97 19.10 -11.17
CA ALA A 206 2.98 18.91 -9.73
C ALA A 206 1.86 19.75 -9.12
N GLU A 207 0.94 19.11 -8.41
CA GLU A 207 -0.12 19.81 -7.69
C GLU A 207 0.39 20.31 -6.35
N ILE A 208 0.24 21.60 -6.12
CA ILE A 208 0.66 22.30 -4.90
C ILE A 208 -0.45 23.24 -4.40
N SER A 209 -0.43 23.55 -3.11
CA SER A 209 -1.41 24.48 -2.53
C SER A 209 -1.08 25.94 -2.89
N PRO A 210 -2.08 26.85 -2.87
CA PRO A 210 -1.83 28.27 -3.07
C PRO A 210 -0.88 28.87 -2.03
N GLU A 211 -0.86 28.36 -0.80
CA GLU A 211 0.05 28.81 0.27
C GLU A 211 1.50 28.47 -0.08
N LEU A 212 1.79 27.24 -0.49
CA LEU A 212 3.14 26.86 -0.92
C LEU A 212 3.57 27.64 -2.16
N ALA A 213 2.65 27.82 -3.11
CA ALA A 213 2.92 28.58 -4.32
C ALA A 213 3.29 30.04 -4.01
N MET A 214 2.58 30.68 -3.06
CA MET A 214 2.89 32.03 -2.59
C MET A 214 4.23 32.09 -1.85
N GLU A 215 4.53 31.12 -0.98
CA GLU A 215 5.81 31.04 -0.27
C GLU A 215 7.02 30.91 -1.21
N LEU A 216 6.82 30.27 -2.37
CA LEU A 216 7.86 30.00 -3.36
C LEU A 216 7.81 30.92 -4.59
N GLU A 217 6.89 31.89 -4.62
CA GLU A 217 6.68 32.80 -5.75
C GLU A 217 6.45 32.05 -7.07
N ILE A 218 5.57 31.04 -7.05
CA ILE A 218 5.21 30.19 -8.20
C ILE A 218 3.80 30.53 -8.67
N ASP A 219 3.65 30.89 -9.94
CA ASP A 219 2.34 31.04 -10.57
C ASP A 219 1.83 29.70 -11.13
N ASN A 220 0.51 29.60 -11.32
CA ASN A 220 -0.09 28.42 -11.93
C ASN A 220 0.40 28.27 -13.38
N GLY A 221 0.94 27.10 -13.71
CA GLY A 221 1.51 26.79 -15.01
C GLY A 221 3.00 27.12 -15.14
N ASP A 222 3.65 27.66 -14.10
CA ASP A 222 5.10 27.82 -14.12
C ASP A 222 5.82 26.48 -14.15
N TYR A 223 7.05 26.48 -14.66
CA TYR A 223 7.91 25.33 -14.54
C TYR A 223 8.51 25.26 -13.14
N VAL A 224 8.53 24.06 -12.58
CA VAL A 224 9.14 23.76 -11.29
C VAL A 224 9.99 22.50 -11.38
N CYS A 225 11.08 22.49 -10.63
CA CYS A 225 11.91 21.31 -10.42
C CYS A 225 11.60 20.71 -9.06
N ILE A 226 11.32 19.41 -9.02
CA ILE A 226 11.13 18.66 -7.78
C ILE A 226 12.40 17.85 -7.54
N VAL A 227 12.97 17.96 -6.35
CA VAL A 227 14.28 17.40 -6.02
C VAL A 227 14.18 16.52 -4.78
N THR A 228 14.84 15.36 -4.85
CA THR A 228 15.12 14.50 -3.71
C THR A 228 16.61 14.16 -3.68
N LEU A 229 17.09 13.41 -2.68
CA LEU A 229 18.49 12.97 -2.66
C LEU A 229 18.89 12.00 -3.78
N ARG A 230 17.91 11.52 -4.56
CA ARG A 230 18.12 10.55 -5.66
C ARG A 230 18.18 11.22 -7.03
N GLY A 231 17.54 12.38 -7.18
CA GLY A 231 17.47 13.05 -8.46
C GLY A 231 16.51 14.23 -8.46
N ALA A 232 16.23 14.72 -9.67
CA ALA A 232 15.32 15.81 -9.92
C ALA A 232 14.50 15.57 -11.18
N ILE A 233 13.28 16.10 -11.19
CA ILE A 233 12.39 16.09 -12.37
C ILE A 233 11.84 17.50 -12.62
N GLU A 234 11.45 17.77 -13.86
CA GLU A 234 10.76 18.98 -14.30
C GLU A 234 9.25 18.73 -14.46
N SER A 235 8.41 19.67 -14.01
CA SER A 235 6.97 19.63 -14.25
C SER A 235 6.36 21.03 -14.28
N ARG A 236 5.12 21.16 -14.73
CA ARG A 236 4.31 22.37 -14.53
C ARG A 236 3.75 22.44 -13.12
N ALA A 237 3.61 23.63 -12.54
CA ALA A 237 2.87 23.81 -11.30
C ALA A 237 1.36 23.83 -11.57
N LEU A 238 0.60 22.95 -10.93
CA LEU A 238 -0.86 23.06 -10.82
C LEU A 238 -1.20 23.60 -9.44
N VAL A 239 -1.40 24.92 -9.35
CA VAL A 239 -1.74 25.57 -8.07
C VAL A 239 -3.23 25.38 -7.83
N SER A 240 -3.59 24.62 -6.79
CA SER A 240 -4.98 24.25 -6.56
C SER A 240 -5.35 24.23 -5.08
N ARG A 241 -6.53 24.75 -4.76
CA ARG A 241 -7.14 24.70 -3.40
C ARG A 241 -7.54 23.27 -2.96
N ARG A 242 -7.43 22.28 -3.86
CA ARG A 242 -7.60 20.85 -3.56
C ARG A 242 -6.45 20.33 -2.71
N ALA A 243 -5.23 20.81 -2.96
CA ALA A 243 -4.11 20.65 -2.05
C ALA A 243 -4.21 21.67 -0.92
N ARG A 244 -3.93 21.23 0.32
CA ARG A 244 -3.90 22.09 1.49
C ARG A 244 -2.71 21.74 2.38
N PRO A 245 -2.07 22.73 3.01
CA PRO A 245 -1.10 22.49 4.06
C PRO A 245 -1.76 21.82 5.27
N LEU A 246 -0.99 20.99 5.98
CA LEU A 246 -1.41 20.34 7.21
C LEU A 246 -0.67 20.95 8.40
N GLN A 247 -1.32 21.02 9.56
CA GLN A 247 -0.66 21.40 10.81
C GLN A 247 -0.27 20.14 11.56
N ILE A 248 1.02 19.81 11.56
CA ILE A 248 1.56 18.59 12.16
C ILE A 248 2.73 18.98 13.07
N ASN A 249 2.65 18.59 14.35
CA ASN A 249 3.72 18.85 15.33
C ASN A 249 4.12 20.35 15.39
N GLY A 250 3.14 21.25 15.39
CA GLY A 250 3.36 22.69 15.40
C GLY A 250 3.99 23.27 14.12
N LYS A 251 4.10 22.48 13.05
CA LYS A 251 4.63 22.91 11.75
C LYS A 251 3.54 22.88 10.69
N THR A 252 3.57 23.87 9.81
CA THR A 252 2.89 23.81 8.51
C THR A 252 3.65 22.85 7.60
N VAL A 253 3.03 21.73 7.24
CA VAL A 253 3.56 20.73 6.33
C VAL A 253 2.85 20.84 4.99
N HIS A 254 3.61 21.16 3.95
CA HIS A 254 3.10 21.24 2.59
C HIS A 254 3.27 19.92 1.84
N GLN A 255 2.39 19.69 0.87
CA GLN A 255 2.37 18.48 0.05
C GLN A 255 2.56 18.84 -1.43
N VAL A 256 3.33 18.01 -2.13
CA VAL A 256 3.64 18.09 -3.56
C VAL A 256 3.18 16.78 -4.17
N ALA A 257 2.09 16.81 -4.94
CA ALA A 257 1.51 15.62 -5.52
C ALA A 257 1.86 15.53 -7.00
N VAL A 258 2.40 14.38 -7.43
CA VAL A 258 2.90 14.18 -8.81
C VAL A 258 2.26 12.95 -9.47
N PRO A 259 1.63 13.07 -10.64
CA PRO A 259 1.20 11.92 -11.43
C PRO A 259 2.40 11.17 -12.02
N PHE A 260 2.45 9.85 -11.85
CA PHE A 260 3.61 9.02 -12.27
C PHE A 260 3.49 8.45 -13.70
N HIS A 261 2.73 9.11 -14.57
CA HIS A 261 2.38 8.60 -15.89
C HIS A 261 3.35 8.97 -17.01
N PHE A 262 4.31 9.84 -16.75
CA PHE A 262 5.12 10.48 -17.78
C PHE A 262 6.47 9.80 -17.98
N GLY A 263 7.08 10.07 -19.12
CA GLY A 263 8.37 9.50 -19.52
C GLY A 263 8.85 10.09 -20.84
N SER A 264 10.05 9.71 -21.25
CA SER A 264 10.80 10.39 -22.32
C SER A 264 10.27 10.16 -23.75
N ALA A 265 9.46 9.14 -23.98
CA ALA A 265 9.02 8.72 -25.32
C ALA A 265 7.49 8.75 -25.47
N GLY A 266 7.00 9.26 -26.60
CA GLY A 266 5.58 9.35 -26.92
C GLY A 266 5.16 10.77 -27.35
N PRO A 267 3.91 10.94 -27.83
CA PRO A 267 3.31 12.25 -28.09
C PRO A 267 3.34 13.19 -26.88
N VAL A 268 3.08 12.64 -25.69
CA VAL A 268 3.21 13.33 -24.40
C VAL A 268 4.49 12.86 -23.72
N ARG A 269 5.37 13.82 -23.42
CA ARG A 269 6.66 13.60 -22.76
C ARG A 269 6.69 14.25 -21.40
N GLY A 270 7.59 13.76 -20.55
CA GLY A 270 7.92 14.31 -19.26
C GLY A 270 8.99 13.45 -18.61
N ASP A 271 9.37 13.79 -17.39
CA ASP A 271 10.30 12.97 -16.62
C ASP A 271 9.55 11.83 -15.91
N ALA A 272 10.28 10.82 -15.44
CA ALA A 272 9.70 9.73 -14.68
C ALA A 272 9.64 10.12 -13.20
N ALA A 273 8.45 10.18 -12.59
CA ALA A 273 8.32 10.47 -11.16
C ALA A 273 9.11 9.47 -10.28
N ASN A 274 9.35 8.25 -10.79
CA ASN A 274 10.17 7.24 -10.12
C ASN A 274 11.63 7.66 -9.92
N ASP A 275 12.15 8.63 -10.66
CA ASP A 275 13.51 9.17 -10.47
C ASP A 275 13.66 9.89 -9.11
N LEU A 276 12.53 10.20 -8.46
CA LEU A 276 12.49 10.78 -7.11
C LEU A 276 12.33 9.74 -6.00
N LEU A 277 12.00 8.49 -6.31
CA LEU A 277 11.51 7.53 -5.32
C LEU A 277 12.62 6.75 -4.64
N ALA A 278 12.48 6.59 -3.33
CA ALA A 278 13.42 5.81 -2.54
C ALA A 278 13.25 4.31 -2.78
N ILE A 279 14.35 3.63 -3.07
CA ILE A 279 14.39 2.16 -3.13
C ILE A 279 14.34 1.65 -1.69
N SER A 280 13.17 1.17 -1.31
CA SER A 280 12.83 0.68 0.03
C SER A 280 11.90 -0.52 -0.08
N GLY A 281 11.70 -1.23 1.02
CA GLY A 281 10.72 -2.29 1.09
C GLY A 281 10.00 -2.28 2.43
N GLU A 282 8.68 -2.23 2.38
CA GLU A 282 7.83 -2.58 3.52
C GLU A 282 8.26 -3.97 4.07
N PRO A 283 8.28 -4.18 5.40
CA PRO A 283 8.88 -5.37 6.03
C PRO A 283 8.38 -6.71 5.48
N ASN A 284 7.09 -6.80 5.17
CA ASN A 284 6.40 -8.06 4.89
C ASN A 284 6.49 -8.48 3.42
N VAL A 285 6.30 -7.54 2.49
CA VAL A 285 6.22 -7.84 1.05
C VAL A 285 7.21 -7.06 0.19
N THR A 286 8.09 -6.25 0.80
CA THR A 286 9.17 -5.51 0.13
C THR A 286 8.70 -4.51 -0.93
N ILE A 287 7.46 -4.03 -0.84
CA ILE A 287 6.95 -2.99 -1.73
C ILE A 287 7.52 -1.63 -1.29
N MET A 288 7.98 -0.85 -2.26
CA MET A 288 8.59 0.46 -2.04
C MET A 288 7.60 1.56 -1.65
N GLU A 289 8.06 2.52 -0.85
CA GLU A 289 7.30 3.72 -0.51
C GLU A 289 7.22 4.69 -1.70
N THR A 290 6.00 5.07 -2.09
CA THR A 290 5.72 5.94 -3.25
C THR A 290 4.69 7.02 -2.96
N LYS A 291 4.21 7.10 -1.73
CA LYS A 291 3.08 7.91 -1.29
C LYS A 291 3.47 8.93 -0.23
N ALA A 292 4.53 8.68 0.53
CA ALA A 292 5.07 9.64 1.49
C ALA A 292 6.61 9.63 1.46
N LEU A 293 7.19 10.65 0.82
CA LEU A 293 8.63 10.91 0.80
C LEU A 293 8.90 12.39 1.11
N ALA A 294 10.16 12.76 1.29
CA ALA A 294 10.55 14.16 1.44
C ALA A 294 11.14 14.72 0.14
N CYS A 295 10.78 15.95 -0.21
CA CYS A 295 11.30 16.64 -1.39
C CYS A 295 11.51 18.14 -1.16
N ARG A 296 12.13 18.78 -2.16
CA ARG A 296 12.23 20.22 -2.33
C ARG A 296 11.62 20.61 -3.68
N ILE A 297 11.00 21.78 -3.73
CA ILE A 297 10.66 22.47 -4.98
C ILE A 297 11.64 23.61 -5.22
N VAL A 298 12.09 23.74 -6.47
CA VAL A 298 12.88 24.86 -6.97
C VAL A 298 12.14 25.47 -8.17
N PRO A 299 11.75 26.75 -8.15
CA PRO A 299 11.13 27.41 -9.29
C PRO A 299 12.04 27.41 -10.52
N GLY A 300 11.46 27.24 -11.71
CA GLY A 300 12.14 27.30 -12.99
C GLY A 300 12.35 25.95 -13.67
N ARG A 301 13.01 26.02 -14.83
CA ARG A 301 13.30 24.88 -15.71
C ARG A 301 14.47 24.06 -15.19
N LEU A 302 14.43 22.76 -15.44
CA LEU A 302 15.54 21.86 -15.12
C LEU A 302 16.66 22.06 -16.16
N PRO A 303 17.89 22.41 -15.76
CA PRO A 303 19.00 22.55 -16.69
C PRO A 303 19.30 21.23 -17.42
N ARG A 304 19.92 21.34 -18.60
CA ARG A 304 20.25 20.19 -19.45
C ARG A 304 21.76 20.14 -19.70
N GLY A 305 22.28 18.95 -20.04
CA GLY A 305 23.70 18.76 -20.31
C GLY A 305 24.57 18.97 -19.05
N PRO A 306 25.82 19.46 -19.18
CA PRO A 306 26.73 19.65 -18.04
C PRO A 306 26.18 20.53 -16.92
N ALA A 307 25.36 21.54 -17.26
CA ALA A 307 24.74 22.44 -16.29
C ALA A 307 23.75 21.72 -15.35
N PHE A 308 23.23 20.55 -15.73
CA PHE A 308 22.39 19.74 -14.84
C PHE A 308 23.18 19.23 -13.64
N GLU A 309 24.42 18.79 -13.84
CA GLU A 309 25.22 18.21 -12.76
C GLU A 309 25.59 19.27 -11.73
N GLU A 310 26.06 20.42 -12.19
CA GLU A 310 26.37 21.58 -11.33
C GLU A 310 25.15 22.05 -10.55
N TRP A 311 23.99 22.09 -11.21
CA TRP A 311 22.72 22.47 -10.57
C TRP A 311 22.28 21.43 -9.54
N LEU A 312 22.38 20.13 -9.85
CA LEU A 312 21.97 19.07 -8.95
C LEU A 312 22.88 19.03 -7.72
N ASP A 313 24.19 19.23 -7.89
CA ASP A 313 25.16 19.21 -6.79
C ASP A 313 24.92 20.33 -5.76
N LYS A 314 24.31 21.44 -6.17
CA LYS A 314 23.87 22.52 -5.26
C LYS A 314 22.82 22.04 -4.25
N TYR A 315 21.95 21.11 -4.64
CA TYR A 315 20.83 20.63 -3.81
C TYR A 315 21.06 19.22 -3.26
N VAL A 316 21.87 18.41 -3.94
CA VAL A 316 22.12 16.99 -3.68
C VAL A 316 23.64 16.73 -3.72
N PRO A 317 24.43 17.20 -2.73
CA PRO A 317 25.88 17.06 -2.77
C PRO A 317 26.29 15.58 -2.83
N ARG A 318 27.07 15.16 -3.83
CA ARG A 318 27.45 13.75 -4.06
C ARG A 318 28.51 13.21 -3.09
N GLY A 319 29.19 14.08 -2.34
CA GLY A 319 30.36 13.74 -1.49
C GLY A 319 30.08 13.30 -0.04
N GLY A 320 28.84 12.99 0.32
CA GLY A 320 28.50 12.47 1.66
C GLY A 320 28.80 10.97 1.80
N PRO A 321 29.08 10.46 3.01
CA PRO A 321 29.18 9.02 3.25
C PRO A 321 27.87 8.32 2.83
N PRO A 322 27.92 7.04 2.43
CA PRO A 322 26.70 6.28 2.15
C PRO A 322 25.82 6.28 3.40
N ASN A 323 24.50 6.32 3.21
CA ASN A 323 23.55 6.32 4.32
C ASN A 323 23.77 5.06 5.19
N LEU A 324 24.29 5.27 6.39
CA LEU A 324 23.90 4.47 7.57
C LEU A 324 22.43 4.82 7.86
N HIS A 325 21.64 3.88 8.39
CA HIS A 325 20.17 3.94 8.58
C HIS A 325 19.62 5.39 8.76
N PRO A 326 18.43 5.78 8.22
CA PRO A 326 17.93 7.17 8.31
C PRO A 326 17.87 7.76 9.74
N GLU A 327 17.89 6.90 10.77
CA GLU A 327 17.97 7.29 12.19
C GLU A 327 19.34 7.09 12.85
N GLN A 328 20.34 6.51 12.18
CA GLN A 328 21.71 6.46 12.70
C GLN A 328 22.37 7.82 12.50
N PRO A 329 22.94 8.43 13.56
CA PRO A 329 23.64 9.70 13.41
C PRO A 329 24.83 9.55 12.45
N PRO A 330 25.22 10.63 11.74
CA PRO A 330 26.50 10.64 11.04
C PRO A 330 27.64 10.35 12.04
N PRO A 331 28.76 9.74 11.60
CA PRO A 331 29.88 9.34 12.46
C PRO A 331 30.46 10.45 13.36
N SER A 332 30.14 11.72 13.08
CA SER A 332 30.62 12.92 13.77
C SER A 332 29.57 13.61 14.66
N ALA A 333 28.35 13.08 14.78
CA ALA A 333 27.37 13.69 15.69
C ALA A 333 27.79 13.45 17.15
N PRO A 334 27.76 14.48 18.02
CA PRO A 334 28.00 14.28 19.44
C PRO A 334 27.01 13.26 19.98
N ALA A 335 27.50 12.23 20.66
CA ALA A 335 26.66 11.24 21.33
C ALA A 335 25.84 11.99 22.39
N GLY A 336 24.55 12.23 22.11
CA GLY A 336 23.61 12.74 23.08
C GLY A 336 23.61 11.82 24.30
N ASP A 337 23.60 12.41 25.50
CA ASP A 337 23.70 11.70 26.77
C ASP A 337 22.86 10.43 26.77
N LYS A 338 23.52 9.32 27.09
CA LYS A 338 22.88 8.02 27.27
C LYS A 338 21.84 8.17 28.37
N PHE A 339 20.57 8.27 28.00
CA PHE A 339 19.47 8.00 28.92
C PHE A 339 19.60 6.55 29.38
N LYS A 340 20.09 6.37 30.62
CA LYS A 340 20.11 5.07 31.30
C LYS A 340 18.66 4.62 31.51
N THR A 341 18.20 3.68 30.71
CA THR A 341 17.01 2.87 31.01
C THR A 341 17.46 1.61 31.74
N ASP A 342 17.35 1.63 33.06
CA ASP A 342 17.54 0.46 33.92
C ASP A 342 16.18 -0.25 34.08
N HIS A 343 15.71 -0.96 33.06
CA HIS A 343 14.57 -1.88 33.17
C HIS A 343 14.74 -3.04 32.21
N GLY A 344 15.49 -4.04 32.66
CA GLY A 344 15.74 -5.25 31.89
C GLY A 344 16.52 -6.29 32.69
N GLN A 345 16.12 -6.55 33.93
CA GLN A 345 16.58 -7.75 34.64
C GLN A 345 15.44 -8.49 35.31
N HIS A 346 15.48 -9.81 35.11
CA HIS A 346 14.76 -10.89 35.79
C HIS A 346 13.40 -11.33 35.23
N GLY A 347 13.51 -12.26 34.28
CA GLY A 347 12.46 -13.21 33.90
C GLY A 347 13.06 -14.48 33.29
N LYS A 348 14.07 -15.08 33.92
CA LYS A 348 14.49 -16.46 33.61
C LYS A 348 13.78 -17.39 34.58
N THR A 349 12.72 -18.05 34.12
CA THR A 349 12.20 -19.26 34.76
C THR A 349 13.11 -20.43 34.43
N GLU A 350 13.70 -21.00 35.46
CA GLU A 350 14.43 -22.26 35.44
C GLU A 350 13.49 -23.41 35.04
N SER A 351 13.94 -24.23 34.09
CA SER A 351 13.39 -25.56 33.83
C SER A 351 14.06 -26.57 34.75
N ALA A 352 13.29 -27.22 35.62
CA ALA A 352 13.71 -28.41 36.35
C ALA A 352 12.52 -29.37 36.52
N GLY A 353 12.76 -30.65 36.22
CA GLY A 353 11.89 -31.78 36.59
C GLY A 353 11.03 -32.34 35.47
#